data_AF-A0A5S9NJJ6-F1
#
_entry.id   AF-A0A5S9NJJ6-F1
#
_cell.length_a   1.000
_cell.length_b   1.000
_cell.length_c   1.000
_cell.angle_alpha   90.00
_cell.angle_beta   90.00
_cell.angle_gamma   90.00
#
_symmetry.space_group_name_H-M   'P 1'
#
loop_
_entity.id
_entity.type
_entity.pdbx_description
1 polymer ?
#
loop_
_entity_poly.entity_id
_entity_poly.type
_entity_poly.pdbx_seq_one_letter_code
_entity_poly.pdbx_strand_id
1 'polypeptide(L)' 'MSDYEREQELVVACILDHLSKVGVETDIKLYHIAEQAGFKERAILQSLRRLTDIEIIRPVGNCYEMIGNI' A
#
# COMPACT_ATOMS: atom_id res chain seq x y z
N MET A 1 -18.02 -5.96 -10.33
CA MET A 1 -17.03 -5.26 -9.49
C MET A 1 -17.81 -4.45 -8.47
N SER A 2 -17.70 -4.83 -7.20
CA SER A 2 -18.38 -4.19 -6.08
C SER A 2 -17.69 -2.88 -5.69
N ASP A 3 -18.40 -1.99 -4.97
CA ASP A 3 -17.82 -0.74 -4.46
C ASP A 3 -16.60 -1.01 -3.55
N TYR A 4 -16.63 -2.15 -2.84
CA TYR A 4 -15.51 -2.61 -2.02
C TYR A 4 -14.28 -3.01 -2.85
N GLU A 5 -14.47 -3.74 -3.94
CA GLU A 5 -13.36 -4.12 -4.84
C GLU A 5 -12.73 -2.88 -5.47
N ARG A 6 -13.55 -1.90 -5.88
CA ARG A 6 -13.08 -0.62 -6.42
C ARG A 6 -12.32 0.20 -5.38
N GLU A 7 -12.79 0.28 -4.13
CA GLU A 7 -12.10 0.97 -3.04
C GLU A 7 -10.71 0.34 -2.79
N GLN A 8 -10.62 -1.00 -2.77
CA GLN A 8 -9.35 -1.71 -2.60
C GLN A 8 -8.35 -1.46 -3.74
N GLU A 9 -8.81 -1.43 -5.00
CA GLU A 9 -7.95 -1.11 -6.14
C GLU A 9 -7.35 0.30 -6.04
N LEU A 10 -8.15 1.28 -5.59
CA LEU A 10 -7.70 2.66 -5.42
C LEU A 10 -6.67 2.81 -4.28
N VAL A 11 -6.87 2.10 -3.16
CA VAL A 11 -5.90 2.07 -2.05
C VAL A 11 -4.58 1.47 -2.52
N VAL A 12 -4.64 0.32 -3.21
CA VAL A 12 -3.45 -0.35 -3.75
C VAL A 12 -2.71 0.58 -4.71
N ALA A 13 -3.42 1.22 -5.65
CA ALA A 13 -2.81 2.15 -6.59
C ALA A 13 -2.11 3.31 -5.87
N CYS A 14 -2.72 3.87 -4.83
CA CYS A 14 -2.14 4.95 -4.03
C CYS A 14 -0.84 4.52 -3.32
N ILE A 15 -0.82 3.35 -2.69
CA ILE A 15 0.35 2.82 -1.98
C ILE A 15 1.49 2.51 -2.96
N LEU A 16 1.18 1.87 -4.09
CA LEU A 16 2.18 1.49 -5.09
C LEU A 16 2.73 2.71 -5.83
N ASP A 17 1.91 3.71 -6.14
CA ASP A 17 2.38 4.96 -6.75
C ASP A 17 3.40 5.66 -5.84
N HIS A 18 3.14 5.75 -4.53
CA HIS A 18 4.10 6.32 -3.59
C HIS A 18 5.38 5.49 -3.52
N LEU A 19 5.25 4.18 -3.29
CA LEU A 19 6.41 3.29 -3.17
C LEU A 19 7.26 3.23 -4.44
N SER A 20 6.66 3.33 -5.63
CA SER A 20 7.41 3.38 -6.90
C SER A 20 8.34 4.61 -7.00
N LYS A 21 8.05 5.69 -6.27
CA LYS A 21 8.83 6.94 -6.26
C LYS A 21 9.95 6.93 -5.23
N VAL A 22 9.72 6.29 -4.08
CA VAL A 22 10.65 6.33 -2.93
C VAL A 22 11.42 5.02 -2.73
N GLY A 23 10.98 3.91 -3.33
CA GLY A 23 11.53 2.57 -3.17
C GLY A 23 11.16 1.89 -1.85
N VAL A 24 11.39 2.59 -0.74
CA VAL A 24 11.17 2.11 0.63
C VAL A 24 10.44 3.18 1.45
N GLU A 25 9.43 2.80 2.22
CA GLU A 25 8.70 3.71 3.09
C GLU A 25 8.21 3.06 4.39
N THR A 26 8.13 3.85 5.45
CA THR A 26 7.57 3.41 6.74
C THR A 26 6.08 3.08 6.65
N ASP A 27 5.65 2.07 7.41
CA ASP A 27 4.23 1.71 7.55
C ASP A 27 3.34 2.90 7.97
N ILE A 28 3.80 3.72 8.92
CA ILE A 28 3.13 4.92 9.40
C ILE A 28 2.91 5.94 8.27
N LYS A 29 3.90 6.10 7.39
CA LYS A 29 3.82 7.08 6.30
C LYS A 29 2.92 6.60 5.18
N LEU A 30 2.98 5.31 4.82
CA LEU A 30 2.05 4.69 3.88
C LEU A 30 0.60 4.80 4.38
N TYR A 31 0.40 4.58 5.68
CA TYR A 31 -0.90 4.79 6.32
C TYR A 31 -1.37 6.25 6.17
N HIS A 32 -0.53 7.22 6.54
CA HIS A 32 -0.90 8.64 6.45
C HIS A 32 -1.23 9.09 5.04
N ILE A 33 -0.50 8.62 4.02
CA ILE A 33 -0.74 8.99 2.63
C ILE A 33 -2.10 8.46 2.15
N ALA A 34 -2.40 7.19 2.46
CA ALA A 34 -3.68 6.60 2.09
C ALA A 34 -4.85 7.20 2.90
N GLU A 35 -4.63 7.52 4.17
CA GLU A 35 -5.62 8.22 5.00
C GLU A 35 -5.92 9.63 4.47
N GLN A 36 -4.89 10.38 4.05
CA GLN A 36 -5.04 11.70 3.42
C GLN A 36 -5.78 11.63 2.07
N ALA A 37 -5.67 10.51 1.37
CA ALA A 37 -6.46 10.24 0.16
C ALA A 37 -7.92 9.84 0.46
N GLY A 38 -8.31 9.76 1.74
CA GLY A 38 -9.67 9.48 2.19
C GLY A 38 -9.98 8.00 2.43
N PHE A 39 -8.96 7.14 2.44
CA PHE A 39 -9.17 5.71 2.64
C PHE A 39 -9.29 5.34 4.12
N LYS A 40 -10.14 4.34 4.40
CA LYS A 40 -10.33 3.83 5.76
C LYS A 40 -9.14 2.98 6.18
N GLU A 41 -8.75 3.08 7.44
CA GLU A 41 -7.68 2.27 8.06
C GLU A 41 -7.77 0.77 7.70
N ARG A 42 -8.96 0.18 7.83
CA ARG A 42 -9.17 -1.24 7.50
C ARG A 42 -8.81 -1.57 6.05
N ALA A 43 -9.14 -0.68 5.11
CA ALA A 43 -8.85 -0.89 3.70
C ALA A 43 -7.35 -0.85 3.43
N ILE A 44 -6.65 0.11 4.06
CA ILE A 44 -5.19 0.28 4.00
C ILE A 44 -4.47 -0.96 4.52
N LEU A 45 -4.81 -1.41 5.73
CA LEU A 45 -4.19 -2.59 6.35
C LEU A 45 -4.42 -3.86 5.52
N GLN A 46 -5.62 -4.02 4.96
CA GLN A 46 -5.94 -5.14 4.07
C GLN A 46 -5.15 -5.06 2.76
N SER A 47 -4.99 -3.87 2.18
CA SER A 47 -4.19 -3.64 0.98
C SER A 47 -2.71 -3.93 1.21
N LEU A 48 -2.11 -3.45 2.29
CA LEU A 48 -0.71 -3.73 2.64
C LEU A 48 -0.47 -5.23 2.83
N ARG A 49 -1.37 -5.92 3.55
CA ARG A 49 -1.31 -7.38 3.71
C ARG A 49 -1.39 -8.08 2.35
N ARG A 50 -2.39 -7.73 1.53
CA ARG A 50 -2.57 -8.32 0.21
C ARG A 50 -1.32 -8.14 -0.66
N LEU A 51 -0.76 -6.94 -0.71
CA LEU A 51 0.46 -6.64 -1.48
C LEU A 51 1.68 -7.43 -1.01
N THR A 52 1.76 -7.71 0.29
CA THR A 52 2.79 -8.57 0.87
C THR A 52 2.55 -10.03 0.49
N ASP A 53 1.31 -10.51 0.57
CA ASP A 53 0.92 -11.89 0.25
C ASP A 53 1.19 -12.26 -1.22
N ILE A 54 1.05 -11.29 -2.14
CA ILE A 54 1.34 -11.46 -3.58
C ILE A 54 2.77 -11.05 -3.96
N GLU A 55 3.64 -10.81 -2.98
CA GLU A 55 5.07 -10.52 -3.18
C GLU A 55 5.33 -9.29 -4.08
N ILE A 56 4.48 -8.26 -4.00
CA ILE A 56 4.74 -6.95 -4.67
C ILE A 56 5.56 -6.04 -3.75
N ILE A 57 5.31 -6.12 -2.44
CA ILE A 57 6.08 -5.41 -1.42
C ILE A 57 6.55 -6.41 -0.35
N ARG A 58 7.64 -6.09 0.34
CA ARG A 58 8.12 -6.86 1.50
C ARG A 58 8.34 -5.95 2.71
N PRO A 59 8.09 -6.45 3.93
CA PRO A 59 8.49 -5.74 5.13
C PRO A 59 10.02 -5.75 5.30
N VAL A 60 10.59 -4.61 5.65
CA VAL A 60 12.02 -4.42 5.99
C VAL A 60 12.08 -3.58 7.26
N GLY A 61 12.17 -4.22 8.42
CA GLY A 61 12.02 -3.55 9.71
C GLY A 61 10.61 -2.95 9.86
N ASN A 62 10.53 -1.64 10.11
CA ASN A 62 9.26 -0.90 10.18
C ASN A 62 8.85 -0.29 8.82
N CYS A 63 9.48 -0.72 7.73
CA CYS A 63 9.22 -0.23 6.39
C CYS A 63 8.63 -1.32 5.50
N TYR A 64 8.05 -0.89 4.38
CA TYR A 64 7.76 -1.71 3.22
C TYR A 64 8.64 -1.27 2.05
N GLU A 65 9.15 -2.24 1.31
CA GLU A 65 9.97 -2.05 0.12
C GLU A 65 9.31 -2.74 -1.08
N MET A 66 9.36 -2.12 -2.26
CA MET A 66 8.93 -2.77 -3.50
C MET A 66 9.83 -3.96 -3.84
N ILE A 67 9.22 -5.10 -4.16
CA ILE A 67 9.94 -6.27 -4.68
C ILE A 67 10.08 -6.11 -6.19
N GLY A 68 11.31 -5.87 -6.64
CA GLY A 68 11.66 -5.85 -8.07
C GLY A 68 12.14 -4.47 -8.54
N ASN A 69 13.29 -4.46 -9.22
CA ASN A 69 13.84 -3.29 -9.90
C ASN A 69 12.81 -2.69 -10.87
N ILE A 70 12.36 -1.47 -10.60
CA ILE A 70 11.75 -0.59 -11.61
C ILE A 70 12.88 0.14 -12.34
#